data_AF-A0A3C1KD02-F1
#
_entry.id   AF-A0A3C1KD02-F1
#
_cell.length_a   1.000
_cell.length_b   1.000
_cell.length_c   1.000
_cell.angle_alpha   90.00
_cell.angle_beta   90.00
_cell.angle_gamma   90.00
#
_symmetry.space_group_name_H-M   'P 1'
#
loop_
_entity.id
_entity.type
_entity.pdbx_description
1 polymer ?
#
loop_
_entity_poly.entity_id
_entity_poly.type
_entity_poly.pdbx_seq_one_letter_code
_entity_poly.pdbx_strand_id
1 'polypeptide(L)'
;PPRPLPPIGKLGFVLAAMPFHAFFGIILMTASVPVAENFYATLDLPWNQDLMAAQYLGGGVAWAGGEIPLIIVVVALGIQWARQDQREAARKDRHLDSGLDDDFDAYNRMLARLQARGGTAPVTDAAPAVAASTGPAAPSAAADPGETRP
;
A
#
# COMPACT_ATOMS: atom_id res chain seq x y z
N PRO A 1 16.93 29.21 -14.21
CA PRO A 1 17.01 27.79 -13.80
C PRO A 1 15.75 26.99 -14.23
N PRO A 2 15.89 25.77 -14.78
CA PRO A 2 14.74 24.96 -15.17
C PRO A 2 13.96 24.51 -13.93
N ARG A 3 12.63 24.66 -13.95
CA ARG A 3 11.76 24.28 -12.84
C ARG A 3 11.69 22.75 -12.73
N PRO A 4 11.97 22.14 -11.57
CA PRO A 4 11.82 20.71 -11.38
C PRO A 4 10.34 20.33 -11.55
N LEU A 5 10.06 19.35 -12.40
CA LEU A 5 8.71 18.83 -12.62
C LEU A 5 8.12 18.32 -11.29
N PRO A 6 6.83 18.61 -11.01
CA PRO A 6 6.14 18.13 -9.81
C PRO A 6 6.27 16.60 -9.69
N PRO A 7 6.50 16.04 -8.49
CA PRO A 7 6.71 14.60 -8.28
C PRO A 7 5.64 13.70 -8.91
N ILE A 8 4.39 14.17 -8.94
CA ILE A 8 3.23 13.47 -9.54
C ILE A 8 3.36 13.33 -11.07
N GLY A 9 3.91 14.33 -11.75
CA GLY A 9 4.09 14.30 -13.20
C GLY A 9 5.13 13.28 -13.66
N LYS A 10 6.19 13.07 -12.85
CA LYS A 10 7.19 12.03 -13.12
C LYS A 10 6.61 10.63 -12.94
N LEU A 11 5.81 10.42 -11.89
CA LEU A 11 5.14 9.14 -11.64
C LEU A 11 4.16 8.80 -12.78
N GLY A 12 3.37 9.77 -13.22
CA GLY A 12 2.45 9.61 -14.36
C GLY A 12 3.16 9.29 -15.68
N PHE A 13 4.30 9.92 -15.96
CA PHE A 13 5.08 9.64 -17.16
C PHE A 13 5.65 8.21 -17.17
N VAL A 14 6.20 7.75 -16.04
CA VAL A 14 6.71 6.37 -15.89
C VAL A 14 5.56 5.36 -15.98
N LEU A 15 4.42 5.64 -15.33
CA LEU A 15 3.21 4.82 -15.42
C LEU A 15 2.60 4.77 -16.82
N ALA A 16 2.79 5.79 -17.65
CA ALA A 16 2.32 5.77 -19.05
C ALA A 16 3.27 4.98 -19.97
N ALA A 17 4.58 5.03 -19.72
CA ALA A 17 5.57 4.28 -20.49
C ALA A 17 5.50 2.76 -20.24
N MET A 18 5.13 2.35 -19.02
CA MET A 18 5.08 0.95 -18.60
C MET A 18 4.03 0.09 -19.34
N PRO A 19 2.78 0.50 -19.57
CA PRO A 19 1.88 -0.26 -20.42
C PRO A 19 2.33 -0.27 -21.88
N PHE A 20 2.84 0.87 -22.36
CA PHE A 20 3.15 1.07 -23.78
C PHE A 20 4.15 0.05 -24.34
N HIS A 21 5.27 -0.20 -23.65
CA HIS A 21 6.27 -1.17 -24.13
C HIS A 21 5.76 -2.62 -24.09
N ALA A 22 4.87 -2.96 -23.15
CA ALA A 22 4.28 -4.29 -23.08
C ALA A 22 3.27 -4.53 -24.21
N PHE A 23 2.49 -3.51 -24.58
CA PHE A 23 1.59 -3.60 -25.73
C PHE A 23 2.34 -3.87 -27.03
N PHE A 24 3.53 -3.29 -27.24
CA PHE A 24 4.34 -3.57 -28.42
C PHE A 24 4.65 -5.06 -28.59
N GLY A 25 5.13 -5.72 -27.53
CA GLY A 25 5.43 -7.16 -27.56
C GLY A 25 4.19 -8.01 -27.81
N ILE A 26 3.07 -7.71 -27.12
CA ILE A 26 1.80 -8.43 -27.30
C ILE A 26 1.26 -8.24 -28.72
N ILE A 27 1.35 -7.04 -29.30
CA ILE A 27 0.91 -6.79 -30.68
C ILE A 27 1.70 -7.67 -31.66
N LEU A 28 3.03 -7.77 -31.50
CA LEU A 28 3.84 -8.64 -32.35
C LEU A 28 3.48 -10.13 -32.20
N MET A 29 3.22 -10.59 -30.98
CA MET A 29 2.80 -11.97 -30.72
C MET A 29 1.40 -12.31 -31.23
N THR A 30 0.49 -11.34 -31.24
CA THR A 30 -0.92 -11.53 -31.60
C THR A 30 -1.22 -11.21 -33.07
N ALA A 31 -0.28 -10.56 -33.76
CA ALA A 31 -0.39 -10.29 -35.19
C ALA A 31 -0.56 -11.60 -35.97
N SER A 32 -1.41 -11.57 -36.99
CA SER A 32 -1.66 -12.73 -37.86
C SER A 32 -0.70 -12.84 -39.04
N VAL A 33 0.08 -11.79 -39.31
CA VAL A 33 0.99 -11.69 -40.45
C VAL A 33 2.34 -11.15 -39.95
N PRO A 34 3.48 -11.64 -40.48
CA PRO A 34 4.79 -11.09 -40.12
C PRO A 34 4.94 -9.63 -40.56
N VAL A 35 5.52 -8.82 -39.69
CA VAL A 35 5.93 -7.47 -40.04
C VAL A 35 7.01 -7.54 -41.11
N ALA A 36 6.80 -6.79 -42.20
CA ALA A 36 7.72 -6.73 -43.34
C ALA A 36 8.02 -8.10 -44.00
N GLU A 37 7.02 -9.00 -44.04
CA GLU A 37 7.13 -10.33 -44.65
C GLU A 37 7.81 -10.31 -46.04
N ASN A 38 7.34 -9.46 -46.96
CA ASN A 38 7.90 -9.36 -48.31
C ASN A 38 9.39 -9.01 -48.31
N PHE A 39 9.83 -8.13 -47.41
CA PHE A 39 11.24 -7.75 -47.29
C PHE A 39 12.08 -8.95 -46.84
N TYR A 40 11.64 -9.66 -45.80
CA TYR A 40 12.36 -10.83 -45.30
C TYR A 40 12.35 -12.01 -46.29
N ALA A 41 11.30 -12.16 -47.07
CA ALA A 41 11.22 -13.15 -48.14
C ALA A 41 12.24 -12.85 -49.26
N THR A 42 12.45 -11.57 -49.60
CA THR A 42 13.43 -11.20 -50.64
C THR A 42 14.89 -11.45 -50.27
N LEU A 43 15.19 -11.54 -48.97
CA LEU A 43 16.55 -11.76 -48.50
C LEU A 43 17.01 -13.22 -48.59
N ASP A 44 16.07 -14.17 -48.76
CA ASP A 44 16.33 -15.62 -48.92
C ASP A 44 17.27 -16.20 -47.85
N LEU A 45 17.03 -15.83 -46.58
CA LEU A 45 17.86 -16.28 -45.46
C LEU A 45 17.61 -17.76 -45.14
N PRO A 46 18.64 -18.61 -45.04
CA PRO A 46 18.45 -20.05 -44.81
C PRO A 46 17.88 -20.37 -43.41
N TRP A 47 18.01 -19.46 -42.45
CA TRP A 47 17.44 -19.58 -41.09
C TRP A 47 16.05 -18.96 -40.94
N ASN A 48 15.47 -18.38 -42.00
CA ASN A 48 14.18 -17.69 -41.97
C ASN A 48 13.00 -18.59 -42.39
N GLN A 49 12.98 -19.83 -41.88
CA GLN A 49 11.98 -20.84 -42.28
C GLN A 49 10.57 -20.53 -41.75
N ASP A 50 10.47 -19.84 -40.60
CA ASP A 50 9.20 -19.46 -39.98
C ASP A 50 9.27 -18.03 -39.39
N LEU A 51 8.81 -17.07 -40.18
CA LEU A 51 8.75 -15.65 -39.81
C LEU A 51 7.80 -15.38 -38.65
N MET A 52 6.70 -16.13 -38.56
CA MET A 52 5.72 -15.95 -37.49
C MET A 52 6.26 -16.41 -36.15
N ALA A 53 6.92 -17.57 -36.11
CA ALA A 53 7.58 -18.05 -34.90
C ALA A 53 8.69 -17.08 -34.45
N ALA A 54 9.49 -16.57 -35.39
CA ALA A 54 10.52 -15.59 -35.10
C ALA A 54 9.95 -14.28 -34.53
N GLN A 55 8.83 -13.79 -35.09
CA GLN A 55 8.15 -12.59 -34.58
C GLN A 55 7.53 -12.81 -33.20
N TYR A 56 6.90 -13.95 -32.96
CA TYR A 56 6.34 -14.29 -31.66
C TYR A 56 7.43 -14.32 -30.58
N LEU A 57 8.55 -15.00 -30.86
CA LEU A 57 9.71 -15.01 -29.99
C LEU A 57 10.28 -13.60 -29.78
N GLY A 58 10.42 -12.82 -30.85
CA GLY A 58 10.90 -11.44 -30.81
C GLY A 58 10.02 -10.54 -29.94
N GLY A 59 8.69 -10.67 -30.04
CA GLY A 59 7.74 -9.98 -29.16
C GLY A 59 7.92 -10.38 -27.70
N GLY A 60 8.20 -11.65 -27.43
CA GLY A 60 8.49 -12.18 -26.09
C GLY A 60 9.74 -11.62 -25.49
N VAL A 61 10.83 -11.59 -26.26
CA VAL A 61 12.10 -11.00 -25.82
C VAL A 61 11.94 -9.49 -25.63
N ALA A 62 11.24 -8.80 -26.52
CA ALA A 62 11.00 -7.36 -26.39
C ALA A 62 10.22 -6.99 -25.11
N TRP A 63 9.24 -7.81 -24.72
CA TRP A 63 8.51 -7.64 -23.47
C TRP A 63 9.34 -8.03 -22.24
N ALA A 64 9.86 -9.25 -22.22
CA ALA A 64 10.58 -9.81 -21.08
C ALA A 64 11.89 -9.09 -20.77
N GLY A 65 12.57 -8.57 -21.81
CA GLY A 65 13.83 -7.85 -21.68
C GLY A 65 13.71 -6.57 -20.83
N GLY A 66 12.53 -5.94 -20.79
CA GLY A 66 12.28 -4.77 -19.94
C GLY A 66 11.82 -5.15 -18.53
N GLU A 67 10.87 -6.07 -18.45
CA GLU A 67 10.15 -6.33 -17.19
C GLU A 67 10.91 -7.28 -16.25
N ILE A 68 11.57 -8.32 -16.77
CA ILE A 68 12.26 -9.30 -15.92
C ILE A 68 13.39 -8.65 -15.09
N PRO A 69 14.28 -7.82 -15.67
CA PRO A 69 15.31 -7.15 -14.87
C PRO A 69 14.72 -6.22 -13.81
N LEU A 70 13.63 -5.51 -14.13
CA LEU A 70 12.95 -4.62 -13.19
C LEU A 70 12.36 -5.40 -12.03
N ILE A 71 11.65 -6.50 -12.29
CA ILE A 71 11.10 -7.38 -11.26
C ILE A 71 12.22 -7.89 -10.34
N ILE A 72 13.36 -8.32 -10.90
CA ILE A 72 14.51 -8.77 -10.10
C ILE A 72 14.99 -7.66 -9.16
N VAL A 73 15.12 -6.43 -9.66
CA VAL A 73 15.54 -5.28 -8.84
C VAL A 73 14.51 -4.97 -7.75
N VAL A 74 13.21 -4.96 -8.07
CA VAL A 74 12.12 -4.71 -7.12
C VAL A 74 12.11 -5.77 -6.02
N VAL A 75 12.25 -7.05 -6.37
CA VAL A 75 12.33 -8.15 -5.39
C VAL A 75 13.56 -7.99 -4.50
N ALA A 76 14.72 -7.69 -5.09
CA ALA A 76 15.95 -7.47 -4.32
C ALA A 76 15.81 -6.28 -3.34
N LEU A 77 15.23 -5.17 -3.78
CA LEU A 77 14.96 -4.02 -2.91
C LEU A 77 13.93 -4.35 -1.83
N GLY A 78 12.89 -5.11 -2.14
CA GLY A 78 11.91 -5.58 -1.15
C GLY A 78 12.55 -6.42 -0.05
N ILE A 79 13.45 -7.34 -0.43
CA ILE A 79 14.23 -8.13 0.54
C ILE A 79 15.17 -7.24 1.35
N GLN A 80 15.85 -6.27 0.71
CA GLN A 80 16.74 -5.33 1.40
C GLN A 80 15.96 -4.50 2.43
N TRP A 81 14.81 -3.97 2.03
CA TRP A 81 13.94 -3.16 2.89
C TRP A 81 13.42 -3.97 4.08
N ALA A 82 12.90 -5.17 3.85
CA ALA A 82 12.44 -6.05 4.93
C ALA A 82 13.54 -6.36 5.96
N ARG A 83 14.79 -6.52 5.50
CA ARG A 83 15.95 -6.73 6.40
C ARG A 83 16.35 -5.46 7.15
N GLN A 84 16.18 -4.28 6.55
CA GLN A 84 16.43 -3.00 7.21
C GLN A 84 15.39 -2.74 8.30
N ASP A 85 14.11 -2.92 7.99
CA ASP A 85 13.01 -2.72 8.94
C ASP A 85 13.14 -3.64 10.16
N GLN A 86 13.52 -4.91 9.98
CA GLN A 86 13.77 -5.82 11.11
C GLN A 86 14.87 -5.31 12.06
N ARG A 87 15.91 -4.67 11.52
CA ARG A 87 17.01 -4.11 12.31
C ARG A 87 16.59 -2.85 13.04
N GLU A 88 15.79 -2.00 12.40
CA GLU A 88 15.24 -0.79 13.03
C GLU A 88 14.23 -1.14 14.12
N ALA A 89 13.35 -2.12 13.88
CA ALA A 89 12.43 -2.65 14.88
C ALA A 89 13.19 -3.20 16.11
N ALA A 90 14.21 -4.05 15.91
CA ALA A 90 15.01 -4.58 17.02
C ALA A 90 15.85 -3.52 17.76
N ARG A 91 16.15 -2.37 17.14
CA ARG A 91 16.77 -1.23 17.83
C ARG A 91 15.74 -0.48 18.66
N LYS A 92 14.54 -0.27 18.10
CA LYS A 92 13.43 0.41 18.77
C LYS A 92 12.95 -0.40 19.97
N ASP A 93 12.73 -1.70 19.84
CA ASP A 93 12.31 -2.59 20.94
C ASP A 93 13.31 -2.56 22.11
N ARG A 94 14.62 -2.58 21.83
CA ARG A 94 15.64 -2.43 22.88
C ARG A 94 15.62 -1.07 23.59
N HIS A 95 15.17 -0.02 22.92
CA HIS A 95 15.01 1.30 23.52
C HIS A 95 13.77 1.32 24.42
N LEU A 96 12.67 0.72 23.98
CA LEU A 96 11.43 0.55 24.76
C LEU A 96 11.66 -0.29 26.01
N ASP A 97 12.35 -1.43 25.89
CA ASP A 97 12.68 -2.33 27.03
C ASP A 97 13.64 -1.68 28.05
N SER A 98 14.41 -0.67 27.64
CA SER A 98 15.31 0.07 28.54
C SER A 98 14.60 1.05 29.47
N GLY A 99 13.28 1.23 29.32
CA GLY A 99 12.45 2.03 30.24
C GLY A 99 12.70 3.55 30.16
N LEU A 100 13.40 4.03 29.13
CA LEU A 100 13.73 5.44 28.88
C LEU A 100 12.63 6.18 28.09
N ASP A 101 11.39 5.71 28.17
CA ASP A 101 10.29 6.20 27.34
C ASP A 101 9.55 7.38 27.98
N ASP A 102 10.30 8.46 28.23
CA ASP A 102 9.77 9.74 28.69
C ASP A 102 8.74 10.33 27.70
N ASP A 103 8.77 9.90 26.43
CA ASP A 103 7.93 10.41 25.34
C ASP A 103 6.47 9.94 25.43
N PHE A 104 6.19 8.66 25.71
CA PHE A 104 4.80 8.21 25.92
C PHE A 104 4.20 8.79 27.19
N ASP A 105 4.99 8.90 28.25
CA ASP A 105 4.55 9.56 29.49
C ASP A 105 4.34 11.07 29.29
N ALA A 106 5.18 11.75 28.51
CA ALA A 106 4.97 13.14 28.11
C ALA A 106 3.69 13.33 27.28
N TYR A 107 3.42 12.41 26.36
CA TYR A 107 2.22 12.43 25.52
C TYR A 107 0.94 12.18 26.33
N ASN A 108 0.95 11.18 27.21
CA ASN A 108 -0.15 10.90 28.14
C ASN A 108 -0.41 12.10 29.06
N ARG A 109 0.65 12.76 29.57
CA ARG A 109 0.55 14.00 30.36
C ARG A 109 -0.07 15.16 29.55
N MET A 110 0.29 15.30 28.27
CA MET A 110 -0.28 16.31 27.40
C MET A 110 -1.78 16.07 27.16
N LEU A 111 -2.19 14.83 26.85
CA LEU A 111 -3.60 14.45 26.69
C LEU A 111 -4.41 14.72 27.98
N ALA A 112 -3.86 14.36 29.14
CA ALA A 112 -4.48 14.65 30.43
C ALA A 112 -4.68 16.16 30.66
N ARG A 113 -3.71 16.99 30.24
CA ARG A 113 -3.84 18.47 30.30
C ARG A 113 -4.93 19.00 29.37
N LEU A 114 -5.15 18.38 28.21
CA LEU A 114 -6.23 18.76 27.28
C LEU A 114 -7.60 18.36 27.82
N GLN A 115 -7.73 17.15 28.38
CA GLN A 115 -8.96 16.70 29.06
C GLN A 115 -9.29 17.56 30.29
N ALA A 116 -8.30 17.88 31.12
CA ALA A 116 -8.49 18.74 32.29
C ALA A 116 -8.93 20.17 31.90
N ARG A 117 -8.46 20.67 30.75
CA ARG A 117 -8.85 21.98 30.21
C ARG A 117 -10.25 21.97 29.55
N GLY A 118 -10.69 20.82 29.06
CA GLY A 118 -12.05 20.60 28.52
C GLY A 118 -13.11 20.26 29.56
N GLY A 119 -12.72 19.99 30.82
CA GLY A 119 -13.59 19.53 31.90
C GLY A 119 -14.15 20.60 32.85
N THR A 120 -13.87 21.88 32.64
CA THR A 120 -14.39 22.96 33.49
C THR A 120 -15.02 24.07 32.68
N ALA A 121 -16.30 23.91 32.38
CA ALA A 121 -17.24 25.02 32.32
C ALA A 121 -18.27 24.80 33.45
N PRO A 122 -18.26 25.60 34.53
CA PRO A 122 -19.36 25.59 35.48
C PRO A 122 -20.57 26.23 34.77
N VAL A 123 -21.54 25.41 34.37
CA VAL A 123 -22.89 25.92 34.12
C VAL A 123 -23.49 26.20 35.50
N THR A 124 -23.39 27.44 35.93
CA THR A 124 -24.18 27.96 37.05
C THR A 124 -24.72 29.32 36.63
N ASP A 125 -25.99 29.34 36.24
CA ASP A 125 -26.97 30.21 36.90
C ASP A 125 -28.42 29.73 36.67
N ALA A 126 -29.07 29.44 37.81
CA ALA A 126 -30.49 29.50 38.20
C ALA A 126 -31.67 28.93 37.35
N ALA A 127 -32.57 28.25 38.07
CA ALA A 127 -33.70 27.39 37.67
C ALA A 127 -35.03 28.10 37.30
N PRO A 128 -36.10 27.34 36.96
CA PRO A 128 -37.06 27.05 38.02
C PRO A 128 -37.57 25.60 38.08
N ALA A 129 -38.10 25.28 39.25
CA ALA A 129 -38.68 24.01 39.65
C ALA A 129 -39.86 23.58 38.77
N VAL A 130 -39.89 22.30 38.39
CA VAL A 130 -41.13 21.56 38.17
C VAL A 130 -41.06 20.27 38.98
N ALA A 131 -42.11 20.07 39.76
CA ALA A 131 -42.24 19.15 40.87
C ALA A 131 -42.33 17.66 40.46
N ALA A 132 -41.96 16.81 41.44
CA ALA A 132 -42.52 15.50 41.76
C ALA A 132 -42.49 14.42 40.64
N SER A 133 -41.97 13.21 40.84
CA SER A 133 -42.32 12.32 41.95
C SER A 133 -41.58 10.97 41.82
N THR A 134 -41.34 10.36 42.99
CA THR A 134 -41.24 8.91 43.26
C THR A 134 -40.03 8.10 42.75
N GLY A 135 -39.15 7.73 43.70
CA GLY A 135 -38.28 6.55 43.64
C GLY A 135 -39.04 5.24 43.90
N PRO A 136 -38.40 4.14 44.39
CA PRO A 136 -37.01 3.98 44.81
C PRO A 136 -36.29 2.74 44.21
N ALA A 137 -35.08 2.52 44.72
CA ALA A 137 -34.02 1.58 44.35
C ALA A 137 -34.34 0.06 44.34
N ALA A 138 -33.63 -0.64 43.43
CA ALA A 138 -32.92 -1.95 43.49
C ALA A 138 -33.53 -3.17 44.23
N PRO A 139 -33.25 -4.42 43.78
CA PRO A 139 -31.97 -5.04 44.19
C PRO A 139 -31.29 -5.97 43.17
N SER A 140 -30.02 -6.22 43.47
CA SER A 140 -29.10 -7.24 42.95
C SER A 140 -29.61 -8.68 43.19
N ALA A 141 -29.38 -9.61 42.25
CA ALA A 141 -28.71 -10.90 42.52
C ALA A 141 -28.62 -11.82 41.29
N ALA A 142 -27.48 -12.52 41.25
CA ALA A 142 -27.07 -13.68 40.48
C ALA A 142 -28.14 -14.75 40.18
N ALA A 143 -28.01 -15.43 39.02
CA ALA A 143 -27.89 -16.89 38.90
C ALA A 143 -27.59 -17.32 37.45
N ASP A 144 -26.85 -18.42 37.38
CA ASP A 144 -26.19 -19.13 36.27
C ASP A 144 -27.17 -20.08 35.50
N PRO A 145 -26.72 -21.10 34.75
CA PRO A 145 -26.66 -21.20 33.29
C PRO A 145 -27.70 -22.13 32.64
N GLY A 146 -27.75 -22.08 31.31
CA GLY A 146 -28.10 -23.25 30.48
C GLY A 146 -29.49 -23.24 29.88
N GLU A 147 -29.60 -22.92 28.59
CA GLU A 147 -30.57 -23.61 27.75
C GLU A 147 -30.14 -23.64 26.28
N THR A 148 -30.01 -24.87 25.81
CA THR A 148 -29.80 -25.34 24.44
C THR A 148 -30.90 -24.87 23.49
N ARG A 149 -30.56 -24.59 22.23
CA ARG A 149 -31.53 -24.54 21.14
C ARG A 149 -30.94 -25.14 19.85
N PRO A 150 -31.79 -25.66 18.96
CA PRO A 150 -31.57 -26.85 18.13
C PRO A 150 -30.65 -26.65 16.93
#